data_AF-A0A351SGB7-F1
#
_entry.id   AF-A0A351SGB7-F1
#
_cell.length_a   1.000
_cell.length_b   1.000
_cell.length_c   1.000
_cell.angle_alpha   90.00
_cell.angle_beta   90.00
_cell.angle_gamma   90.00
#
_symmetry.space_group_name_H-M   'P 1'
#
loop_
_entity.id
_entity.type
_entity.pdbx_description
1 polymer ?
#
loop_
_entity_poly.entity_id
_entity_poly.type
_entity_poly.pdbx_seq_one_letter_code
_entity_poly.pdbx_strand_id
1 'polypeptide(L)' 'EKARLFAMLQEKYQHMKTSQWQGYSGYDRWFSRPLNNAHLASVSTYTRYIPAFQQLLDQHGGD' A
#
# COMPACT_ATOMS: atom_id res chain seq x y z
N GLU A 1 12.90 -2.16 16.97
CA GLU A 1 11.97 -3.02 16.22
C GLU A 1 11.00 -2.29 15.31
N LYS A 2 9.97 -1.62 15.84
CA LYS A 2 8.91 -1.00 15.04
C LYS A 2 9.39 0.07 14.03
N ALA A 3 10.34 0.91 14.42
CA ALA A 3 10.95 1.91 13.53
C ALA A 3 11.68 1.27 12.32
N ARG A 4 12.29 0.09 12.53
CA ARG A 4 12.96 -0.67 11.47
C ARG A 4 11.96 -1.20 10.45
N LEU A 5 10.82 -1.72 10.92
CA LEU A 5 9.73 -2.17 10.04
C LEU A 5 9.17 -1.03 9.19
N PHE A 6 9.05 0.18 9.76
CA PHE A 6 8.63 1.36 8.98
C PHE A 6 9.66 1.79 7.93
N ALA A 7 10.96 1.76 8.26
CA ALA A 7 12.01 2.05 7.29
C ALA A 7 12.01 1.03 6.13
N MET A 8 11.87 -0.26 6.44
CA MET A 8 11.75 -1.32 5.43
C MET A 8 10.51 -1.14 4.54
N LEU A 9 9.39 -0.68 5.10
CA LEU A 9 8.18 -0.40 4.34
C LEU A 9 8.36 0.78 3.38
N GLN A 10 9.04 1.84 3.79
CA GLN A 10 9.38 2.96 2.90
C GLN A 10 10.33 2.54 1.77
N GLU A 11 11.34 1.71 2.07
CA GLU A 11 12.27 1.20 1.07
C GLU A 11 11.56 0.33 0.03
N LYS A 12 10.69 -0.58 0.47
CA LYS A 12 9.86 -1.40 -0.44
C LYS A 12 8.97 -0.55 -1.35
N TYR A 13 8.40 0.53 -0.81
CA TYR A 13 7.61 1.46 -1.62
C TYR A 13 8.45 2.12 -2.72
N GLN A 14 9.64 2.63 -2.38
CA GLN A 14 10.52 3.24 -3.37
C GLN A 14 10.92 2.25 -4.46
N HIS A 15 11.25 1.01 -4.09
CA HIS A 15 11.58 -0.04 -5.05
C HIS A 15 10.41 -0.39 -5.97
N MET A 16 9.19 -0.53 -5.43
CA MET A 16 7.99 -0.83 -6.23
C MET A 16 7.65 0.33 -7.18
N LYS A 17 7.75 1.57 -6.70
CA LYS A 17 7.52 2.77 -7.50
C LYS A 17 8.43 2.81 -8.73
N THR A 18 9.71 2.50 -8.55
CA THR A 18 10.69 2.53 -9.65
C THR A 18 10.59 1.32 -10.58
N SER A 19 10.35 0.12 -10.03
CA SER A 19 10.38 -1.13 -10.81
C SER A 19 9.08 -1.44 -11.55
N GLN A 20 7.92 -1.23 -10.92
CA GLN A 20 6.64 -1.69 -11.45
C GLN A 20 5.75 -0.54 -11.90
N TRP A 21 5.82 0.61 -11.22
CA TRP A 21 4.89 1.72 -11.46
C TRP A 21 5.48 2.83 -12.34
N GLN A 22 6.63 2.60 -12.96
CA GLN A 22 7.30 3.56 -13.86
C GLN A 22 7.44 4.97 -13.26
N GLY A 23 7.66 5.06 -11.94
CA GLY A 23 7.82 6.32 -11.24
C GLY A 23 6.52 7.00 -10.76
N TYR A 24 5.35 6.33 -10.87
CA TYR A 24 4.08 6.87 -10.39
C TYR A 24 4.17 7.34 -8.92
N SER A 25 3.96 8.64 -8.71
CA SER A 25 4.16 9.33 -7.43
C SER A 25 2.88 9.60 -6.65
N GLY A 26 1.72 9.05 -7.07
CA GLY A 26 0.43 9.34 -6.43
C GLY A 26 0.37 9.01 -4.93
N TYR A 27 1.22 8.07 -4.48
CA TYR A 27 1.31 7.66 -3.09
C TYR A 27 2.44 8.33 -2.30
N ASP A 28 3.28 9.17 -2.93
CA ASP A 28 4.42 9.83 -2.26
C ASP A 28 3.96 10.63 -1.04
N ARG A 29 2.83 11.34 -1.18
CA ARG A 29 2.25 12.14 -0.09
C ARG A 29 1.77 11.29 1.09
N TRP A 30 1.37 10.04 0.83
CA TRP A 30 0.96 9.11 1.87
C TRP A 30 2.19 8.53 2.60
N PHE A 31 3.24 8.17 1.85
CA PHE A 31 4.49 7.63 2.42
C PHE A 31 5.42 8.68 3.04
N SER A 32 5.28 9.97 2.70
CA SER A 32 6.11 11.06 3.24
C SER A 32 5.74 11.47 4.67
N ARG A 33 4.59 11.02 5.16
CA ARG A 33 4.16 11.25 6.54
C ARG A 33 4.78 10.23 7.49
N PRO A 34 5.01 10.58 8.77
CA PRO A 34 5.48 9.62 9.76
C PRO A 34 4.47 8.47 9.88
N LEU A 35 4.86 7.28 9.41
CA LEU A 35 4.02 6.09 9.50
C LEU A 35 3.89 5.69 10.97
N ASN A 36 2.65 5.67 11.46
CA ASN A 36 2.31 5.25 12.82
C ASN A 36 1.12 4.27 12.78
N ASN A 37 0.77 3.69 13.93
CA ASN A 37 -0.30 2.69 13.98
C ASN A 37 -1.65 3.21 13.49
N ALA A 38 -1.97 4.49 13.73
CA ALA A 38 -3.20 5.09 13.24
C ALA A 38 -3.17 5.28 11.70
N HIS A 39 -2.00 5.62 11.15
CA HIS A 39 -1.79 5.75 9.71
C HIS A 39 -1.93 4.41 8.97
N LEU A 40 -1.55 3.31 9.62
CA LEU A 40 -1.71 1.96 9.09
C LEU A 40 -3.10 1.37 9.34
N ALA A 41 -3.79 1.77 10.41
CA ALA A 41 -5.11 1.24 10.75
C ALA A 41 -6.17 1.56 9.68
N SER A 42 -6.06 2.72 9.03
CA SER A 42 -6.94 3.08 7.90
C SER A 42 -6.73 2.13 6.70
N VAL A 43 -5.48 1.76 6.39
CA VAL A 43 -5.15 0.77 5.36
C VAL A 43 -5.59 -0.63 5.78
N SER A 44 -5.35 -1.02 7.03
CA SER A 44 -5.78 -2.31 7.58
C SER A 44 -7.29 -2.51 7.52
N THR A 45 -8.06 -1.42 7.59
CA THR A 45 -9.52 -1.47 7.49
C THR A 45 -9.99 -1.66 6.04
N TYR A 46 -9.19 -1.24 5.06
CA TYR A 46 -9.44 -1.49 3.64
C TYR A 46 -8.97 -2.88 3.21
N THR A 47 -7.82 -3.35 3.71
CA THR A 47 -7.22 -4.63 3.30
C THR A 47 -8.07 -5.85 3.65
N ARG A 48 -8.87 -5.79 4.72
CA ARG A 48 -9.85 -6.83 5.08
C ARG A 48 -10.91 -7.07 4.01
N TYR A 49 -11.15 -6.12 3.12
CA TYR A 49 -12.12 -6.24 2.03
C TYR A 49 -11.49 -6.55 0.67
N ILE A 50 -10.14 -6.54 0.56
CA ILE A 50 -9.44 -6.86 -0.70
C ILE A 50 -9.83 -8.24 -1.24
N PRO A 51 -9.90 -9.32 -0.44
CA PRO A 51 -10.29 -10.62 -0.97
C PRO A 51 -11.71 -10.64 -1.53
N ALA A 52 -12.64 -9.93 -0.89
CA ALA A 52 -14.03 -9.83 -1.36
C ALA A 52 -14.12 -8.99 -2.64
N PHE A 53 -13.35 -7.91 -2.73
CA PHE A 53 -13.29 -7.08 -3.94
C PHE A 53 -12.66 -7.84 -5.11
N GLN A 54 -11.58 -8.60 -4.88
CA GLN A 54 -10.97 -9.43 -5.91
C GLN A 54 -11.96 -10.47 -6.45
N GLN A 55 -12.73 -11.11 -5.57
CA GLN A 55 -13.79 -12.03 -6.00
C GLN A 55 -14.86 -11.36 -6.87
N LEU A 56 -15.28 -10.14 -6.51
CA LEU A 56 -16.23 -9.38 -7.34
C LEU A 56 -15.62 -8.98 -8.68
N LEU A 57 -14.37 -8.53 -8.69
CA LEU A 57 -13.65 -8.14 -9.91
C LEU A 57 -13.52 -9.34 -10.87
N ASP A 58 -13.16 -10.51 -10.35
CA ASP A 58 -13.05 -11.75 -11.12
C ASP A 58 -14.42 -12.18 -11.70
N GLN A 59 -15.51 -12.00 -10.94
CA GLN A 59 -16.88 -12.28 -11.40
C GLN A 59 -17.32 -11.36 -12.55
N HIS A 60 -16.76 -10.15 -12.63
CA HIS A 60 -17.12 -9.14 -13.63
C HIS A 60 -16.16 -9.06 -14.82
N GLY A 61 -15.23 -10.02 -14.95
CA GLY A 61 -14.36 -10.13 -16.13
C GLY A 61 -13.01 -9.43 -16.01
N GLY A 62 -12.68 -8.86 -14.85
CA GLY A 62 -11.30 -8.48 -14.51
C GLY A 62 -10.76 -7.16 -15.07
N ASP A 63 -11.59 -6.29 -15.67
CA ASP A 63 -11.17 -5.04 -16.33
C ASP A 63 -11.66 -3.76 -15.60
#